data_AF-A0A3D4AQI8-F1
#
_entry.id   AF-A0A3D4AQI8-F1
#
_cell.length_a   1.000
_cell.length_b   1.000
_cell.length_c   1.000
_cell.angle_alpha   90.00
_cell.angle_beta   90.00
_cell.angle_gamma   90.00
#
_symmetry.space_group_name_H-M   'P 1'
#
loop_
_entity.id
_entity.type
_entity.pdbx_description
1 polymer ?
#
loop_
_entity_poly.entity_id
_entity_poly.type
_entity_poly.pdbx_seq_one_letter_code
_entity_poly.pdbx_strand_id
1 'polypeptide(L)' 'MIEADRLIDAAEKTNEDTIDRAIRPKLLADYRGQPHVKQQMEIFIEAAR' A
#
# COMPACT_ATOMS: atom_id res chain seq x y z
N MET A 1 23.39 -4.54 -24.21
CA MET A 1 22.42 -3.84 -23.33
C MET A 1 22.90 -4.05 -21.92
N ILE A 2 23.11 -2.99 -21.14
CA ILE A 2 23.52 -3.13 -19.74
C ILE A 2 22.24 -3.53 -18.99
N GLU A 3 22.14 -4.78 -18.58
CA GLU A 3 21.13 -5.19 -17.61
C GLU A 3 21.44 -4.44 -16.32
N ALA A 4 20.54 -3.54 -15.93
CA ALA A 4 20.65 -2.81 -14.68
C ALA A 4 20.47 -3.85 -13.56
N ASP A 5 21.59 -4.27 -12.99
CA ASP A 5 21.65 -5.12 -11.82
C ASP A 5 20.88 -4.42 -10.70
N ARG A 6 19.62 -4.84 -10.50
CA ARG A 6 18.78 -4.27 -9.45
C ARG A 6 19.34 -4.78 -8.15
N LEU A 7 20.00 -3.91 -7.40
CA LEU A 7 20.45 -4.17 -6.04
C LEU A 7 19.20 -4.27 -5.14
N ILE A 8 18.58 -5.44 -5.12
CA ILE A 8 17.52 -5.77 -4.16
C ILE A 8 18.23 -6.39 -2.97
N ASP A 9 18.37 -5.61 -1.91
CA ASP A 9 18.81 -6.12 -0.63
C ASP A 9 17.66 -6.94 -0.02
N ALA A 10 17.91 -8.22 0.25
CA ALA A 10 16.93 -9.12 0.84
C ALA A 10 16.78 -8.90 2.36
N ALA A 11 17.62 -8.07 2.96
CA ALA A 11 17.56 -7.77 4.38
C ALA A 11 16.35 -6.88 4.71
N GLU A 12 15.49 -7.37 5.61
CA GLU A 12 14.38 -6.57 6.15
C GLU A 12 14.94 -5.36 6.94
N LYS A 13 14.73 -4.17 6.40
CA LYS A 13 15.04 -2.92 7.11
C LYS A 13 13.96 -2.64 8.15
N THR A 14 14.21 -3.06 9.38
CA THR A 14 13.25 -3.01 10.50
C THR A 14 12.70 -1.61 10.83
N ASN A 15 13.40 -0.54 10.43
CA ASN A 15 13.01 0.84 10.73
C ASN A 15 12.05 1.48 9.71
N GLU A 16 11.98 1.00 8.47
CA GLU A 16 11.12 1.60 7.43
C GLU A 16 9.63 1.34 7.73
N ASP A 17 9.31 0.15 8.26
CA ASP A 17 7.95 -0.28 8.62
C ASP A 17 7.21 0.65 9.57
N THR A 18 7.91 1.24 10.55
CA THR A 18 7.25 2.08 11.57
C THR A 18 6.80 3.41 10.97
N ILE A 19 7.63 4.00 10.12
CA ILE A 19 7.33 5.26 9.43
C ILE A 19 6.23 5.01 8.39
N ASP A 20 6.33 3.93 7.61
CA ASP A 20 5.34 3.58 6.59
C ASP A 20 3.95 3.30 7.17
N ARG A 21 3.88 2.69 8.35
CA ARG A 21 2.62 2.50 9.08
C ARG A 21 2.02 3.82 9.55
N ALA A 22 2.85 4.79 9.94
CA ALA A 22 2.37 6.08 10.43
C ALA A 22 1.76 6.93 9.31
N ILE A 23 2.25 6.80 8.07
CA ILE A 23 1.76 7.56 6.91
C ILE A 23 0.59 6.88 6.18
N ARG A 24 0.31 5.60 6.46
CA ARG A 24 -0.74 4.85 5.76
C ARG A 24 -2.14 5.35 6.13
N PRO A 25 -3.03 5.59 5.14
CA PRO A 25 -4.43 5.90 5.40
C PRO A 25 -5.11 4.84 6.27
N LYS A 26 -5.87 5.26 7.28
CA LYS A 26 -6.62 4.36 8.18
C LYS A 26 -8.02 4.03 7.65
N LEU A 27 -8.60 4.94 6.88
CA LEU A 27 -9.91 4.79 6.27
C LEU A 27 -9.78 4.70 4.75
N LEU A 28 -10.71 3.98 4.13
CA LEU A 28 -10.79 3.92 2.66
C LEU A 28 -11.05 5.30 2.04
N ALA A 29 -11.76 6.18 2.77
CA ALA A 29 -12.00 7.55 2.35
C ALA A 29 -10.71 8.35 2.11
N ASP A 30 -9.72 8.15 2.98
CA ASP A 30 -8.41 8.82 2.94
C ASP A 30 -7.47 8.22 1.89
N TYR A 31 -7.81 7.06 1.33
CA TYR A 31 -7.03 6.41 0.29
C TYR A 31 -7.08 7.20 -1.02
N ARG A 32 -5.90 7.49 -1.57
CA ARG A 32 -5.70 8.23 -2.82
C ARG A 32 -5.15 7.29 -3.90
N GLY A 33 -5.75 7.35 -5.08
CA GLY A 33 -5.41 6.48 -6.20
C GLY A 33 -6.24 5.20 -6.25
N GLN A 34 -5.97 4.38 -7.26
CA GLN A 34 -6.66 3.12 -7.57
C GLN A 34 -8.20 3.19 -7.51
N PRO A 35 -8.85 4.00 -8.38
CA PRO A 35 -10.30 4.22 -8.33
C PRO A 35 -11.13 2.92 -8.40
N HIS A 36 -10.72 1.97 -9.25
CA HIS A 36 -11.41 0.68 -9.41
C HIS A 36 -11.41 -0.14 -8.12
N VAL A 37 -10.25 -0.28 -7.48
CA VAL A 37 -10.10 -1.03 -6.23
C VAL A 37 -10.84 -0.34 -5.09
N LYS A 38 -10.75 0.99 -5.02
CA LYS A 38 -11.46 1.79 -4.01
C LYS A 38 -12.98 1.56 -4.10
N GLN A 39 -13.55 1.62 -5.30
CA GLN A 39 -14.97 1.38 -5.53
C GLN A 39 -15.39 -0.04 -5.11
N GLN A 40 -14.58 -1.05 -5.43
CA GLN A 40 -14.88 -2.42 -5.06
C GLN A 40 -14.84 -2.63 -3.53
N MET A 41 -13.87 -2.02 -2.86
CA MET A 41 -13.76 -2.08 -1.40
C MET A 41 -14.92 -1.35 -0.70
N GLU A 42 -15.40 -0.23 -1.24
CA GLU A 42 -16.59 0.46 -0.71
C GLU A 42 -17.82 -0.47 -0.70
N ILE A 43 -18.06 -1.21 -1.78
CA ILE A 43 -19.16 -2.19 -1.87
C ILE A 43 -19.03 -3.28 -0.80
N PHE A 44 -17.84 -3.85 -0.64
CA PHE A 44 -17.61 -4.91 0.33
C PHE A 44 -17.76 -4.44 1.78
N ILE A 45 -17.27 -3.24 2.10
CA ILE A 45 -17.38 -2.67 3.44
C ILE A 45 -18.85 -2.43 3.79
N GLU A 46 -19.64 -1.86 2.87
CA GLU A 46 -21.06 -1.63 3.09
C GLU A 46 -21.84 -2.94 3.21
N ALA A 47 -21.50 -3.96 2.42
CA ALA A 47 -22.13 -5.27 2.51
C ALA A 47 -21.80 -6.05 3.79
N ALA A 48 -20.68 -5.72 4.46
CA ALA A 48 -20.24 -6.36 5.69
C ALA A 48 -20.74 -5.65 6.96
N ARG A 49 -21.40 -4.50 6.82
CA ARG A 49 -22.05 -3.77 7.90
C ARG A 49 -23.38 -4.40 8.25
#